data_AF-A0A2M8UBP3-F1
#
_entry.id   AF-A0A2M8UBP3-F1
#
_cell.length_a   1.000
_cell.length_b   1.000
_cell.length_c   1.000
_cell.angle_alpha   90.00
_cell.angle_beta   90.00
_cell.angle_gamma   90.00
#
_symmetry.space_group_name_H-M   'P 1'
#
loop_
_entity.id
_entity.type
_entity.pdbx_description
1 polymer ?
#
loop_
_entity_poly.entity_id
_entity_poly.type
_entity_poly.pdbx_seq_one_letter_code
_entity_poly.pdbx_strand_id
1 'polypeptide(L)'
;MREFTWPVSRAGLLATRDAFITACIGLARQQTNADWRDWLSVLSPHAMAEVMTVYSAWALRQHCRNSGQACHTVPQNRLLSSFLRDQCPQGSLLADRLRQGMPKPSGLRLPLRIARSLLVRDGLRRLYFGEPGAQPGPVVITTSGRISAHARRNNRPVTYIGPHVWFGPLAESDLKAATAAVSESGLAEVLVRIAAEAFAAGGVALEGAAREYLADYFLDALAGICARLKSLLERPERLPRELWTGAGSPIWPRLLRHAVRRAGGWITGFDHTPGSSYTTSIQKTVVDFEACNEFRTISPGQAEAYPRWTLRLDLLVQPHPPVIVGHEQVITRARTARPDKIRRVMLVTSEYTTEMERGLPLLPVPVLVDWHARLLGRLKALGYEVLLKGHPESDQPFPDAFSAITGQPPLQGRFENLASQADAVIFDWSRTTTLAAALQFDLPIVHIDFGLGFLTNQADAMLSRRCATVRGWLDRDNRCQIAWDELQQAIETAPGLTDREFEACYLNLQ
;
A
#
# COMPACT_ATOMS: atom_id res chain seq x y z
N MET A 1 28.37 20.08 6.31
CA MET A 1 27.35 19.13 5.79
C MET A 1 27.88 18.61 4.47
N ARG A 2 27.92 17.29 4.24
CA ARG A 2 28.21 16.76 2.90
C ARG A 2 27.10 17.21 1.94
N GLU A 3 27.44 17.41 0.68
CA GLU A 3 26.45 17.65 -0.38
C GLU A 3 25.54 16.41 -0.46
N PHE A 4 24.23 16.62 -0.38
CA PHE A 4 23.21 15.58 -0.57
C PHE A 4 22.50 15.88 -1.88
N THR A 5 22.35 14.87 -2.73
CA THR A 5 21.53 14.96 -3.93
C THR A 5 20.81 13.65 -4.16
N TRP A 6 19.54 13.74 -4.54
CA TRP A 6 18.76 12.61 -4.99
C TRP A 6 18.26 12.86 -6.41
N PRO A 7 18.71 12.10 -7.42
CA PRO A 7 18.50 12.51 -8.82
C PRO A 7 17.15 12.07 -9.40
N VAL A 8 16.43 11.16 -8.74
CA VAL A 8 15.12 10.71 -9.22
C VAL A 8 14.06 11.69 -8.75
N SER A 9 13.58 12.52 -9.68
CA SER A 9 12.56 13.52 -9.36
C SER A 9 11.22 12.86 -9.02
N ARG A 10 10.55 13.38 -7.98
CA ARG A 10 9.20 12.94 -7.61
C ARG A 10 8.20 13.18 -8.75
N ALA A 11 8.33 14.31 -9.44
CA ALA A 11 7.45 14.67 -10.56
C ALA A 11 7.56 13.63 -11.69
N GLY A 12 8.78 13.23 -12.05
CA GLY A 12 9.00 12.20 -13.07
C GLY A 12 8.40 10.85 -12.67
N LEU A 13 8.60 10.43 -11.42
CA LEU A 13 8.00 9.18 -10.90
C LEU A 13 6.46 9.20 -10.95
N LEU A 14 5.83 10.32 -10.58
CA LEU A 14 4.38 10.49 -10.63
C LEU A 14 3.87 10.52 -12.07
N ALA A 15 4.56 11.21 -12.98
CA ALA A 15 4.21 11.24 -14.40
C ALA A 15 4.27 9.84 -15.03
N THR A 16 5.32 9.07 -14.74
CA THR A 16 5.44 7.67 -15.17
C THR A 16 4.28 6.82 -14.64
N ARG A 17 3.97 6.92 -13.34
CA ARG A 17 2.86 6.18 -12.74
C ARG A 17 1.53 6.49 -13.42
N ASP A 18 1.20 7.77 -13.54
CA ASP A 18 -0.10 8.24 -14.00
C ASP A 18 -0.30 7.94 -15.49
N ALA A 19 0.75 8.12 -16.31
CA ALA A 19 0.73 7.75 -17.72
C ALA A 19 0.54 6.23 -17.89
N PHE A 20 1.33 5.42 -17.19
CA PHE A 20 1.27 3.95 -17.30
C PHE A 20 -0.12 3.42 -16.93
N ILE A 21 -0.62 3.80 -15.75
CA ILE A 21 -1.87 3.23 -15.25
C ILE A 21 -3.08 3.69 -16.06
N THR A 22 -3.11 4.96 -16.49
CA THR A 22 -4.19 5.48 -17.33
C THR A 22 -4.24 4.73 -18.67
N ALA A 23 -3.09 4.52 -19.31
CA ALA A 23 -2.99 3.78 -20.56
C ALA A 23 -3.37 2.29 -20.38
N CYS A 24 -2.95 1.65 -19.30
CA CYS A 24 -3.31 0.25 -19.01
C CYS A 24 -4.82 0.07 -18.78
N ILE A 25 -5.45 0.96 -18.01
CA ILE A 25 -6.90 0.92 -17.79
C ILE A 25 -7.65 1.24 -19.09
N GLY A 26 -7.18 2.23 -19.86
CA GLY A 26 -7.72 2.54 -21.18
C GLY A 26 -7.69 1.33 -22.12
N LEU A 27 -6.55 0.64 -22.19
CA LEU A 27 -6.39 -0.60 -22.96
C LEU A 27 -7.37 -1.66 -22.50
N ALA A 28 -7.48 -1.91 -21.19
CA ALA A 28 -8.37 -2.92 -20.63
C ALA A 28 -9.86 -2.65 -20.96
N ARG A 29 -10.28 -1.38 -20.89
CA ARG A 29 -11.66 -0.98 -21.22
C ARG A 29 -11.99 -1.16 -22.70
N GLN A 30 -10.99 -1.01 -23.59
CA GLN A 30 -11.16 -1.19 -25.03
C GLN A 30 -11.15 -2.66 -25.46
N GLN A 31 -10.70 -3.59 -24.60
CA GLN A 31 -10.67 -5.02 -24.93
C GLN A 31 -12.07 -5.61 -25.03
N THR A 32 -12.38 -6.23 -26.17
CA THR A 32 -13.59 -7.05 -26.35
C THR A 32 -13.42 -8.45 -25.79
N ASN A 33 -12.20 -8.97 -25.76
CA ASN A 33 -11.88 -10.24 -25.10
C ASN A 33 -11.94 -10.07 -23.58
N ALA A 34 -12.91 -10.74 -22.95
CA ALA A 34 -13.15 -10.66 -21.52
C ALA A 34 -11.98 -11.21 -20.69
N ASP A 35 -11.26 -12.21 -21.18
CA ASP A 35 -10.12 -12.79 -20.47
C ASP A 35 -8.98 -11.77 -20.44
N TRP A 36 -8.65 -11.14 -21.57
CA TRP A 36 -7.61 -10.11 -21.63
C TRP A 36 -7.93 -8.90 -20.75
N ARG A 37 -9.20 -8.48 -20.72
CA ARG A 37 -9.68 -7.44 -19.81
C ARG A 37 -9.41 -7.80 -18.34
N ASP A 38 -9.75 -9.03 -17.95
CA ASP A 38 -9.49 -9.51 -16.59
C ASP A 38 -7.98 -9.64 -16.30
N TRP A 39 -7.16 -10.10 -17.24
CA TRP A 39 -5.71 -10.19 -17.07
C TRP A 39 -5.07 -8.83 -16.81
N LEU A 40 -5.42 -7.84 -17.63
CA LEU A 40 -4.95 -6.46 -17.48
C LEU A 40 -5.41 -5.85 -16.16
N SER A 41 -6.67 -6.06 -15.78
CA SER A 41 -7.21 -5.56 -14.51
C SER A 41 -6.53 -6.20 -13.29
N VAL A 42 -6.22 -7.49 -13.35
CA VAL A 42 -5.49 -8.18 -12.30
C VAL A 42 -4.05 -7.66 -12.20
N LEU A 43 -3.38 -7.48 -13.34
CA LEU A 43 -1.98 -7.11 -13.41
C LEU A 43 -1.73 -5.63 -13.07
N SER A 44 -2.64 -4.73 -13.46
CA SER A 44 -2.36 -3.29 -13.52
C SER A 44 -1.79 -2.65 -12.24
N PRO A 45 -2.24 -2.95 -11.00
CA PRO A 45 -1.63 -2.33 -9.83
C PRO A 45 -0.23 -2.87 -9.54
N HIS A 46 0.04 -4.13 -9.85
CA HIS A 46 1.35 -4.74 -9.66
C HIS A 46 2.33 -4.30 -10.73
N ALA A 47 1.87 -4.22 -11.99
CA ALA A 47 2.65 -3.67 -13.07
C ALA A 47 2.99 -2.20 -12.84
N MET A 48 2.05 -1.39 -12.35
CA MET A 48 2.33 0.01 -11.98
C MET A 48 3.45 0.10 -10.93
N ALA A 49 3.37 -0.70 -9.87
CA ALA A 49 4.41 -0.78 -8.85
C ALA A 49 5.77 -1.19 -9.43
N GLU A 50 5.83 -2.24 -10.25
CA GLU A 50 7.08 -2.72 -10.85
C GLU A 50 7.66 -1.68 -11.85
N VAL A 51 6.83 -1.09 -12.70
CA VAL A 51 7.25 -0.05 -13.66
C VAL A 51 7.83 1.17 -12.94
N MET A 52 7.20 1.62 -11.84
CA MET A 52 7.75 2.69 -11.01
C MET A 52 9.11 2.30 -10.39
N THR A 53 9.22 1.07 -9.89
CA THR A 53 10.43 0.52 -9.26
C THR A 53 11.58 0.43 -10.28
N VAL A 54 11.30 -0.06 -11.50
CA VAL A 54 12.25 -0.10 -12.62
C VAL A 54 12.62 1.31 -13.08
N TYR A 55 11.66 2.24 -13.15
CA TYR A 55 11.91 3.65 -13.49
C TYR A 55 12.87 4.29 -12.49
N SER A 56 12.60 4.18 -11.18
CA SER A 56 13.45 4.74 -10.13
C SER A 56 14.88 4.21 -10.22
N ALA A 57 15.05 2.88 -10.35
CA ALA A 57 16.36 2.25 -10.46
C ALA A 57 17.11 2.64 -11.75
N TRP A 58 16.40 2.69 -12.88
CA TRP A 58 16.99 3.04 -14.17
C TRP A 58 17.37 4.53 -14.26
N ALA A 59 16.51 5.42 -13.77
CA ALA A 59 16.77 6.86 -13.70
C ALA A 59 18.00 7.17 -12.85
N LEU A 60 18.12 6.52 -11.68
CA LEU A 60 19.31 6.64 -10.83
C LEU A 60 20.57 6.17 -11.55
N ARG A 61 20.52 5.02 -12.22
CA ARG A 61 21.64 4.49 -13.02
C ARG A 61 22.07 5.45 -14.13
N GLN A 62 21.12 6.00 -14.89
CA GLN A 62 21.40 6.98 -15.94
C GLN A 62 22.04 8.25 -15.39
N HIS A 63 21.52 8.75 -14.26
CA HIS A 63 22.12 9.92 -13.61
C HIS A 63 23.57 9.66 -13.18
N CYS A 64 23.84 8.56 -12.48
CA CYS A 64 25.20 8.22 -12.03
C CYS A 64 26.18 8.06 -13.20
N ARG A 65 25.72 7.45 -14.31
CA ARG A 65 26.52 7.35 -15.54
C ARG A 65 26.83 8.73 -16.13
N ASN A 66 25.86 9.64 -16.16
CA ASN A 66 26.01 10.97 -16.75
C ASN A 66 26.83 11.92 -15.86
N SER A 67 26.73 11.79 -14.54
CA SER A 67 27.45 12.63 -13.57
C SER A 67 28.83 12.08 -13.19
N GLY A 68 29.14 10.83 -13.54
CA GLY A 68 30.35 10.14 -13.10
C GLY A 68 30.36 9.78 -11.61
N GLN A 69 29.22 9.92 -10.91
CA GLN A 69 29.10 9.58 -9.50
C GLN A 69 28.98 8.06 -9.30
N ALA A 70 29.65 7.54 -8.28
CA ALA A 70 29.48 6.16 -7.86
C ALA A 70 28.14 5.97 -7.15
N CYS A 71 27.38 4.95 -7.54
CA CYS A 71 26.20 4.50 -6.82
C CYS A 71 26.52 3.23 -6.04
N HIS A 72 26.32 3.27 -4.73
CA HIS A 72 26.42 2.08 -3.89
C HIS A 72 25.03 1.49 -3.67
N THR A 73 24.96 0.16 -3.64
CA THR A 73 23.73 -0.61 -3.51
C THR A 73 23.92 -1.68 -2.44
N VAL A 74 22.81 -2.14 -1.85
CA VAL A 74 22.81 -3.25 -0.91
C VAL A 74 22.41 -4.54 -1.64
N PRO A 75 22.84 -5.74 -1.18
CA PRO A 75 22.52 -7.00 -1.85
C PRO A 75 21.03 -7.27 -2.06
N GLN A 76 20.18 -6.69 -1.22
CA GLN A 76 18.72 -6.80 -1.31
C GLN A 76 18.13 -6.03 -2.49
N ASN A 77 18.89 -5.09 -3.06
CA ASN A 77 18.45 -4.30 -4.20
C ASN A 77 18.70 -5.04 -5.52
N ARG A 78 17.77 -5.90 -5.93
CA ARG A 78 17.86 -6.72 -7.15
C ARG A 78 17.94 -5.88 -8.42
N LEU A 79 17.05 -4.90 -8.59
CA LEU A 79 16.96 -4.12 -9.82
C LEU A 79 18.14 -3.17 -9.96
N LEU A 80 18.36 -2.32 -8.95
CA LEU A 80 19.42 -1.31 -9.02
C LEU A 80 20.80 -1.96 -9.18
N SER A 81 21.08 -3.03 -8.43
CA SER A 81 22.37 -3.74 -8.52
C SER A 81 22.59 -4.38 -9.89
N SER A 82 21.54 -4.85 -10.57
CA SER A 82 21.67 -5.44 -11.90
C SER A 82 21.88 -4.34 -12.96
N PHE A 83 21.09 -3.26 -12.91
CA PHE A 83 21.22 -2.15 -13.85
C PHE A 83 22.55 -1.40 -13.75
N LEU A 84 23.11 -1.24 -12.53
CA LEU A 84 24.44 -0.67 -12.35
C LEU A 84 25.55 -1.52 -12.98
N ARG A 85 25.29 -2.81 -13.26
CA ARG A 85 26.21 -3.73 -13.94
C ARG A 85 25.83 -3.98 -15.40
N ASP A 86 24.87 -3.23 -15.94
CA ASP A 86 24.31 -3.43 -17.28
C ASP A 86 23.78 -4.87 -17.51
N GLN A 87 23.21 -5.47 -16.46
CA GLN A 87 22.65 -6.82 -16.48
C GLN A 87 21.12 -6.75 -16.37
N CYS A 88 20.44 -7.64 -17.10
CA CYS A 88 19.01 -7.88 -16.90
C CYS A 88 18.80 -8.56 -15.52
N PRO A 89 18.00 -7.98 -14.61
CA PRO A 89 17.64 -8.59 -13.35
C PRO A 89 16.98 -9.95 -13.56
N GLN A 90 17.41 -10.97 -12.82
CA GLN A 90 16.80 -12.30 -12.91
C GLN A 90 15.45 -12.35 -12.17
N GLY A 91 14.45 -12.91 -12.85
CA GLY A 91 13.15 -13.27 -12.27
C GLY A 91 12.24 -12.09 -11.91
N SER A 92 10.98 -12.39 -11.67
CA SER A 92 9.98 -11.46 -11.16
C SER A 92 9.39 -12.04 -9.88
N LEU A 93 9.41 -11.26 -8.79
CA LEU A 93 8.82 -11.68 -7.52
C LEU A 93 7.32 -12.01 -7.66
N LEU A 94 6.62 -11.31 -8.56
CA LEU A 94 5.22 -11.60 -8.86
C LEU A 94 5.08 -12.90 -9.66
N ALA A 95 5.87 -13.07 -10.72
CA ALA A 95 5.83 -14.28 -11.55
C ALA A 95 6.15 -15.54 -10.74
N ASP A 96 7.18 -15.49 -9.89
CA ASP A 96 7.55 -16.61 -9.03
C ASP A 96 6.44 -16.94 -8.03
N ARG A 97 5.79 -15.92 -7.45
CA ARG A 97 4.60 -16.13 -6.59
C ARG A 97 3.46 -16.77 -7.37
N LEU A 98 3.16 -16.28 -8.57
CA LEU A 98 2.11 -16.83 -9.44
C LEU A 98 2.40 -18.28 -9.83
N ARG A 99 3.66 -18.65 -10.08
CA ARG A 99 4.08 -20.02 -10.39
C ARG A 99 3.97 -20.93 -9.16
N GLN A 100 4.56 -20.54 -8.04
CA GLN A 100 4.64 -21.35 -6.82
C GLN A 100 3.31 -21.48 -6.07
N GLY A 101 2.44 -20.47 -6.18
CA GLY A 101 1.20 -20.40 -5.41
C GLY A 101 1.42 -20.00 -3.94
N MET A 102 0.41 -20.25 -3.12
CA MET A 102 0.47 -20.00 -1.68
C MET A 102 0.98 -21.23 -0.95
N PRO A 103 2.00 -21.08 -0.07
CA PRO A 103 2.53 -22.21 0.68
C PRO A 103 1.45 -22.82 1.57
N LYS A 104 1.38 -24.15 1.58
CA LYS A 104 0.47 -24.85 2.48
C LYS A 104 0.91 -24.62 3.92
N PRO A 105 -0.03 -24.32 4.83
CA PRO A 105 0.30 -24.22 6.24
C PRO A 105 0.88 -25.56 6.74
N SER A 106 1.98 -25.52 7.51
CA SER A 106 2.56 -26.75 8.10
C SER A 106 1.50 -27.58 8.84
N GLY A 107 1.41 -28.86 8.50
CA GLY A 107 0.47 -29.82 9.10
C GLY A 107 0.71 -30.04 10.58
N LEU A 108 1.97 -29.92 11.03
CA LEU A 108 2.34 -30.00 12.45
C LEU A 108 1.66 -28.93 13.31
N ARG A 109 1.29 -27.78 12.72
CA ARG A 109 0.59 -26.69 13.42
C ARG A 109 -0.93 -26.81 13.33
N LEU A 110 -1.48 -27.82 12.63
CA LEU A 110 -2.91 -27.95 12.43
C LEU A 110 -3.70 -28.14 13.74
N PRO A 111 -3.28 -29.02 14.68
CA PRO A 111 -3.99 -29.15 15.96
C PRO A 111 -4.05 -27.84 16.74
N LEU A 112 -2.95 -27.08 16.77
CA LEU A 112 -2.89 -25.77 17.42
C LEU A 112 -3.82 -24.75 16.74
N ARG A 113 -3.95 -24.79 15.42
CA ARG A 113 -4.88 -23.91 14.70
C ARG A 113 -6.34 -24.26 15.00
N ILE A 114 -6.66 -25.55 15.02
CA ILE A 114 -8.01 -26.03 15.41
C ILE A 114 -8.32 -25.57 16.84
N ALA A 115 -7.42 -25.83 17.79
CA ALA A 115 -7.59 -25.38 19.17
C ALA A 115 -7.77 -23.85 19.26
N ARG A 116 -6.92 -23.08 18.58
CA ARG A 116 -7.07 -21.61 18.50
C ARG A 116 -8.41 -21.20 17.91
N SER A 117 -8.92 -21.88 16.89
CA SER A 117 -10.21 -21.55 16.27
C SER A 117 -11.40 -21.75 17.20
N LEU A 118 -11.31 -22.67 18.15
CA LEU A 118 -12.33 -22.88 19.19
C LEU A 118 -12.29 -21.77 20.26
N LEU A 119 -11.12 -21.15 20.46
CA LEU A 119 -10.93 -20.08 21.44
C LEU A 119 -11.24 -18.68 20.88
N VAL A 120 -10.99 -18.46 19.59
CA VAL A 120 -11.15 -17.14 18.96
C VAL A 120 -12.62 -16.87 18.61
N ARG A 121 -13.26 -15.94 19.32
CA ARG A 121 -14.64 -15.48 19.09
C ARG A 121 -14.70 -14.23 18.22
N ASP A 122 -14.31 -14.36 16.96
CA ASP A 122 -14.25 -13.26 16.00
C ASP A 122 -15.34 -13.30 14.92
N GLY A 123 -16.35 -14.15 15.11
CA GLY A 123 -17.48 -14.31 14.17
C GLY A 123 -17.16 -15.14 12.93
N LEU A 124 -15.92 -15.65 12.80
CA LEU A 124 -15.49 -16.41 11.62
C LEU A 124 -15.41 -17.91 11.92
N ARG A 125 -16.19 -18.70 11.17
CA ARG A 125 -16.04 -20.16 11.14
C ARG A 125 -14.79 -20.50 10.33
N ARG A 126 -13.80 -21.16 10.93
CA ARG A 126 -12.57 -21.56 10.22
C ARG A 126 -12.69 -22.98 9.72
N LEU A 127 -12.56 -23.18 8.40
CA LEU A 127 -12.49 -24.50 7.82
C LEU A 127 -11.05 -24.85 7.48
N TYR A 128 -10.61 -26.00 7.99
CA TYR A 128 -9.32 -26.60 7.67
C TYR A 128 -9.45 -27.75 6.67
N PHE A 129 -10.67 -28.27 6.51
CA PHE A 129 -11.03 -29.37 5.62
C PHE A 129 -12.34 -29.04 4.92
N GLY A 130 -12.55 -29.61 3.73
CA GLY A 130 -13.75 -29.45 2.92
C GLY A 130 -13.57 -28.53 1.71
N GLU A 131 -14.55 -28.57 0.82
CA GLU A 131 -14.52 -27.82 -0.44
C GLU A 131 -15.01 -26.37 -0.24
N PRO A 132 -14.32 -25.37 -0.82
CA PRO A 132 -14.68 -23.96 -0.58
C PRO A 132 -16.02 -23.51 -1.15
N GLY A 133 -16.50 -24.11 -2.24
CA GLY A 133 -17.70 -23.65 -2.94
C GLY A 133 -19.02 -24.08 -2.29
N ALA A 134 -18.99 -25.06 -1.39
CA ALA A 134 -20.18 -25.59 -0.71
C ALA A 134 -20.65 -24.75 0.49
N GLN A 135 -20.09 -23.55 0.70
CA GLN A 135 -20.40 -22.75 1.88
C GLN A 135 -21.73 -22.00 1.74
N PRO A 136 -22.67 -22.11 2.70
CA PRO A 136 -23.97 -21.47 2.64
C PRO A 136 -23.94 -19.94 2.87
N GLY A 137 -22.78 -19.38 3.19
CA GLY A 137 -22.60 -17.97 3.53
C GLY A 137 -21.34 -17.36 2.92
N PRO A 138 -21.00 -16.11 3.29
CA PRO A 138 -19.84 -15.42 2.75
C PRO A 138 -18.55 -16.17 3.10
N VAL A 139 -17.65 -16.28 2.12
CA VAL A 139 -16.30 -16.81 2.32
C VAL A 139 -15.31 -15.66 2.42
N VAL A 140 -14.41 -15.73 3.39
CA VAL A 140 -13.35 -14.75 3.60
C VAL A 140 -11.98 -15.39 3.54
N ILE A 141 -11.04 -14.73 2.88
CA ILE A 141 -9.68 -15.25 2.65
C ILE A 141 -8.58 -14.52 3.44
N THR A 142 -8.96 -13.45 4.13
CA THR A 142 -8.08 -12.64 4.99
C THR A 142 -8.82 -12.23 6.25
N THR A 143 -8.20 -12.41 7.42
CA THR A 143 -8.79 -11.92 8.67
C THR A 143 -8.32 -10.49 8.93
N SER A 144 -9.26 -9.55 9.08
CA SER A 144 -9.00 -8.21 9.59
C SER A 144 -9.95 -7.90 10.73
N GLY A 145 -9.57 -6.99 11.63
CA GLY A 145 -10.44 -6.58 12.75
C GLY A 145 -11.83 -6.13 12.27
N ARG A 146 -11.92 -5.51 11.09
CA ARG A 146 -13.17 -5.07 10.48
C ARG A 146 -14.02 -6.21 9.94
N ILE A 147 -13.41 -7.13 9.19
CA ILE A 147 -14.11 -8.31 8.68
C ILE A 147 -14.68 -9.09 9.85
N SER A 148 -13.88 -9.29 10.91
CA SER A 148 -14.33 -9.95 12.14
C SER A 148 -15.43 -9.16 12.87
N ALA A 149 -15.30 -7.83 12.99
CA ALA A 149 -16.33 -7.00 13.61
C ALA A 149 -17.66 -7.05 12.82
N HIS A 150 -17.59 -6.99 11.50
CA HIS A 150 -18.74 -7.11 10.63
C HIS A 150 -19.36 -8.51 10.69
N ALA A 151 -18.54 -9.57 10.66
CA ALA A 151 -19.01 -10.95 10.81
C ALA A 151 -19.74 -11.19 12.14
N ARG A 152 -19.28 -10.61 13.25
CA ARG A 152 -19.98 -10.72 14.54
C ARG A 152 -21.34 -10.03 14.60
N ARG A 153 -21.50 -8.94 13.85
CA ARG A 153 -22.76 -8.19 13.76
C ARG A 153 -23.72 -8.80 12.75
N ASN A 154 -23.16 -9.48 11.75
CA ASN A 154 -23.93 -10.17 10.74
C ASN A 154 -24.44 -11.49 11.33
N ASN A 155 -25.75 -11.68 11.36
CA ASN A 155 -26.37 -12.93 11.86
C ASN A 155 -26.16 -14.13 10.92
N ARG A 156 -25.37 -13.97 9.86
CA ARG A 156 -25.04 -15.02 8.88
C ARG A 156 -23.69 -15.67 9.21
N PRO A 157 -23.55 -16.99 9.04
CA PRO A 157 -22.26 -17.66 9.23
C PRO A 157 -21.28 -17.22 8.14
N VAL A 158 -20.13 -16.67 8.55
CA VAL A 158 -19.03 -16.28 7.66
C VAL A 158 -17.90 -17.28 7.80
N THR A 159 -17.45 -17.84 6.68
CA THR A 159 -16.43 -18.89 6.67
C THR A 159 -15.08 -18.36 6.23
N TYR A 160 -14.06 -18.47 7.09
CA TYR A 160 -12.67 -18.25 6.70
C TYR A 160 -12.07 -19.49 6.03
N ILE A 161 -11.52 -19.30 4.83
CA ILE A 161 -10.79 -20.31 4.07
C ILE A 161 -9.47 -19.70 3.59
N GLY A 162 -8.37 -20.37 3.87
CA GLY A 162 -7.05 -19.86 3.48
C GLY A 162 -6.85 -19.87 1.96
N PRO A 163 -6.15 -18.87 1.39
CA PRO A 163 -5.95 -18.77 -0.07
C PRO A 163 -5.22 -19.97 -0.69
N HIS A 164 -4.40 -20.68 0.08
CA HIS A 164 -3.71 -21.91 -0.35
C HIS A 164 -4.64 -23.04 -0.81
N VAL A 165 -5.94 -22.98 -0.50
CA VAL A 165 -6.93 -23.97 -0.98
C VAL A 165 -7.23 -23.82 -2.47
N TRP A 166 -7.07 -22.60 -3.01
CA TRP A 166 -7.24 -22.29 -4.43
C TRP A 166 -5.91 -22.17 -5.17
N PHE A 167 -4.85 -21.75 -4.48
CA PHE A 167 -3.58 -21.39 -5.10
C PHE A 167 -2.46 -22.37 -4.73
N GLY A 168 -2.50 -23.60 -5.25
CA GLY A 168 -1.35 -24.52 -5.22
C GLY A 168 -0.29 -24.20 -6.28
N PRO A 169 0.84 -24.90 -6.39
CA PRO A 169 1.77 -24.72 -7.51
C PRO A 169 1.10 -24.95 -8.87
N LEU A 170 1.49 -24.18 -9.90
CA LEU A 170 1.05 -24.43 -11.28
C LEU A 170 1.82 -25.61 -11.88
N ALA A 171 1.16 -26.43 -12.70
CA ALA A 171 1.84 -27.40 -13.53
C ALA A 171 2.64 -26.68 -14.63
N GLU A 172 3.80 -27.23 -14.98
CA GLU A 172 4.66 -26.67 -16.03
C GLU A 172 3.95 -26.62 -17.39
N SER A 173 3.13 -27.62 -17.70
CA SER A 173 2.29 -27.66 -18.90
C SER A 173 1.30 -26.50 -18.98
N ASP A 174 0.67 -26.15 -17.86
CA ASP A 174 -0.32 -25.07 -17.80
C ASP A 174 0.36 -23.71 -18.00
N LEU A 175 1.54 -23.54 -17.39
CA LEU A 175 2.33 -22.33 -17.57
C LEU A 175 2.81 -22.19 -19.01
N LYS A 176 3.34 -23.26 -19.63
CA LYS A 176 3.77 -23.25 -21.03
C LYS A 176 2.64 -22.89 -21.99
N ALA A 177 1.45 -23.47 -21.78
CA ALA A 177 0.26 -23.15 -22.57
C ALA A 177 -0.16 -21.69 -22.40
N ALA A 178 -0.12 -21.17 -21.16
CA ALA A 178 -0.44 -19.78 -20.89
C ALA A 178 0.58 -18.80 -21.48
N THR A 179 1.88 -19.12 -21.42
CA THR A 179 2.94 -18.33 -22.06
C THR A 179 2.72 -18.23 -23.57
N ALA A 180 2.44 -19.36 -24.24
CA ALA A 180 2.14 -19.35 -25.67
C ALA A 180 0.94 -18.46 -26.00
N ALA A 181 -0.17 -18.58 -25.25
CA ALA A 181 -1.36 -17.77 -25.45
C ALA A 181 -1.11 -16.26 -25.24
N VAL A 182 -0.29 -15.88 -24.25
CA VAL A 182 0.09 -14.49 -24.02
C VAL A 182 1.01 -13.98 -25.13
N SER A 183 2.00 -14.76 -25.57
CA SER A 183 2.88 -14.38 -26.67
C SER A 183 2.10 -14.18 -27.98
N GLU A 184 1.18 -15.08 -28.32
CA GLU A 184 0.33 -14.97 -29.51
C GLU A 184 -0.58 -13.73 -29.47
N SER A 185 -1.00 -13.29 -28.27
CA SER A 185 -1.85 -12.10 -28.11
C SER A 185 -1.13 -10.77 -28.38
N GLY A 186 0.21 -10.74 -28.32
CA GLY A 186 1.00 -9.51 -28.39
C GLY A 186 0.82 -8.55 -27.21
N LEU A 187 0.12 -8.98 -26.14
CA LEU A 187 -0.27 -8.10 -25.05
C LEU A 187 0.92 -7.63 -24.21
N ALA A 188 1.92 -8.50 -24.02
CA ALA A 188 3.14 -8.14 -23.30
C ALA A 188 3.91 -7.03 -24.02
N GLU A 189 4.04 -7.11 -25.34
CA GLU A 189 4.69 -6.12 -26.20
C GLU A 189 3.95 -4.76 -26.15
N VAL A 190 2.62 -4.79 -26.12
CA VAL A 190 1.81 -3.57 -25.93
C VAL A 190 2.09 -2.94 -24.57
N LEU A 191 2.18 -3.73 -23.50
CA LEU A 191 2.52 -3.21 -22.16
C LEU A 191 3.95 -2.64 -22.09
N VAL A 192 4.92 -3.24 -22.78
CA VAL A 192 6.28 -2.67 -22.91
C VAL A 192 6.24 -1.30 -23.59
N ARG A 193 5.45 -1.16 -24.67
CA ARG A 193 5.28 0.15 -25.34
C ARG A 193 4.64 1.18 -24.42
N ILE A 194 3.59 0.81 -23.69
CA ILE A 194 2.95 1.69 -22.70
C ILE A 194 3.96 2.10 -21.60
N ALA A 195 4.78 1.17 -21.12
CA ALA A 195 5.84 1.47 -20.15
C ALA A 195 6.89 2.42 -20.74
N ALA A 196 7.27 2.26 -22.01
CA ALA A 196 8.20 3.17 -22.67
C ALA A 196 7.65 4.60 -22.79
N GLU A 197 6.38 4.75 -23.17
CA GLU A 197 5.70 6.05 -23.21
C GLU A 197 5.58 6.67 -21.81
N ALA A 198 5.29 5.86 -20.79
CA ALA A 198 5.26 6.31 -19.41
C ALA A 198 6.63 6.78 -18.90
N PHE A 199 7.70 6.04 -19.22
CA PHE A 199 9.08 6.45 -18.92
C PHE A 199 9.42 7.80 -19.57
N ALA A 200 9.03 7.99 -20.84
CA ALA A 200 9.23 9.24 -21.55
C ALA A 200 8.47 10.41 -20.89
N ALA A 201 7.26 10.18 -20.37
CA ALA A 201 6.53 11.17 -19.59
C ALA A 201 7.25 11.56 -18.28
N GLY A 202 8.01 10.63 -17.69
CA GLY A 202 8.91 10.89 -16.57
C GLY A 202 10.24 11.57 -16.95
N GLY A 203 10.54 11.69 -18.25
CA GLY A 203 11.79 12.28 -18.75
C GLY A 203 12.96 11.30 -18.82
N VAL A 204 12.70 9.99 -18.86
CA VAL A 204 13.72 8.93 -18.96
C VAL A 204 13.38 8.00 -20.12
N ALA A 205 14.37 7.52 -20.87
CA ALA A 205 14.14 6.53 -21.92
C ALA A 205 14.12 5.09 -21.35
N LEU A 206 13.16 4.26 -21.77
CA LEU A 206 13.14 2.83 -21.47
C LEU A 206 13.97 2.05 -22.51
N GLU A 207 15.16 1.61 -22.12
CA GLU A 207 16.11 0.97 -23.02
C GLU A 207 16.95 -0.11 -22.32
N GLY A 208 17.71 -0.89 -23.10
CA GLY A 208 18.64 -1.91 -22.61
C GLY A 208 18.01 -2.90 -21.62
N ALA A 209 18.77 -3.20 -20.57
CA ALA A 209 18.38 -4.17 -19.53
C ALA A 209 17.04 -3.85 -18.85
N ALA A 210 16.65 -2.57 -18.72
CA ALA A 210 15.37 -2.21 -18.13
C ALA A 210 14.19 -2.56 -19.06
N ARG A 211 14.35 -2.37 -20.37
CA ARG A 211 13.34 -2.76 -21.37
C ARG A 211 13.20 -4.26 -21.48
N GLU A 212 14.33 -4.97 -21.55
CA GLU A 212 14.38 -6.43 -21.57
C GLU A 212 13.68 -7.02 -20.34
N TYR A 213 14.02 -6.49 -19.16
CA TYR A 213 13.39 -6.90 -17.91
C TYR A 213 11.88 -6.75 -17.90
N LEU A 214 11.36 -5.58 -18.32
CA LEU A 214 9.92 -5.35 -18.35
C LEU A 214 9.20 -6.24 -19.37
N ALA A 215 9.84 -6.58 -20.49
CA ALA A 215 9.30 -7.53 -21.46
C ALA A 215 9.11 -8.92 -20.83
N ASP A 216 10.16 -9.44 -20.19
CA ASP A 216 10.12 -10.72 -19.49
C ASP A 216 9.10 -10.71 -18.35
N TYR A 217 9.09 -9.63 -17.55
CA TYR A 217 8.14 -9.44 -16.45
C TYR A 217 6.69 -9.51 -16.92
N PHE A 218 6.33 -8.76 -17.98
CA PHE A 218 4.94 -8.72 -18.45
C PHE A 218 4.51 -10.06 -19.02
N LEU A 219 5.38 -10.72 -19.80
CA LEU A 219 5.10 -12.05 -20.34
C LEU A 219 4.84 -13.07 -19.23
N ASP A 220 5.76 -13.17 -18.28
CA ASP A 220 5.68 -14.14 -17.19
C ASP A 220 4.50 -13.87 -16.24
N ALA A 221 4.28 -12.60 -15.89
CA ALA A 221 3.18 -12.22 -15.00
C ALA A 221 1.81 -12.46 -15.65
N LEU A 222 1.63 -12.10 -16.92
CA LEU A 222 0.41 -12.37 -17.66
C LEU A 222 0.17 -13.88 -17.82
N ALA A 223 1.21 -14.66 -18.14
CA ALA A 223 1.10 -16.11 -18.26
C ALA A 223 0.66 -16.74 -16.93
N GLY A 224 1.26 -16.30 -15.82
CA GLY A 224 0.86 -16.72 -14.48
C GLY A 224 -0.61 -16.36 -14.18
N ILE A 225 -1.05 -15.14 -14.48
CA ILE A 225 -2.44 -14.70 -14.27
C ILE A 225 -3.42 -15.51 -15.15
N CYS A 226 -3.10 -15.70 -16.43
CA CYS A 226 -3.87 -16.48 -17.38
C CYS A 226 -4.09 -17.91 -16.87
N ALA A 227 -3.01 -18.61 -16.52
CA ALA A 227 -3.08 -19.98 -15.99
C ALA A 227 -3.93 -20.05 -14.69
N ARG A 228 -3.78 -19.06 -13.81
CA ARG A 228 -4.52 -19.01 -12.54
C ARG A 228 -6.01 -18.78 -12.72
N LEU A 229 -6.40 -17.80 -13.53
CA LEU A 229 -7.81 -17.52 -13.79
C LEU A 229 -8.47 -18.69 -14.53
N LYS A 230 -7.79 -19.28 -15.52
CA LYS A 230 -8.25 -20.49 -16.20
C LYS A 230 -8.52 -21.62 -15.20
N SER A 231 -7.56 -21.94 -14.34
CA SER A 231 -7.70 -22.99 -13.32
C SER A 231 -8.86 -22.76 -12.34
N LEU A 232 -9.11 -21.50 -11.96
CA LEU A 232 -10.26 -21.14 -11.10
C LEU A 232 -11.60 -21.28 -11.83
N LEU A 233 -11.66 -20.86 -13.10
CA LEU A 233 -12.89 -20.82 -13.89
C LEU A 233 -13.28 -22.17 -14.49
N GLU A 234 -12.36 -23.13 -14.60
CA GLU A 234 -12.66 -24.52 -14.96
C GLU A 234 -13.40 -25.27 -13.85
N ARG A 235 -13.40 -24.74 -12.62
CA ARG A 235 -14.05 -25.33 -11.44
C ARG A 235 -14.94 -24.31 -10.72
N PRO A 236 -15.95 -23.73 -11.40
CA PRO A 236 -16.76 -22.66 -10.84
C PRO A 236 -17.53 -23.11 -9.59
N GLU A 237 -17.83 -24.40 -9.46
CA GLU A 237 -18.46 -25.00 -8.28
C GLU A 237 -17.61 -24.90 -7.01
N ARG A 238 -16.30 -24.64 -7.13
CA ARG A 238 -15.38 -24.41 -5.99
C ARG A 238 -15.26 -22.94 -5.61
N LEU A 239 -15.85 -22.03 -6.38
CA LEU A 239 -15.85 -20.60 -6.08
C LEU A 239 -17.01 -20.26 -5.14
N PRO A 240 -16.80 -19.36 -4.16
CA PRO A 240 -17.90 -18.92 -3.31
C PRO A 240 -18.86 -18.02 -4.07
N ARG A 241 -20.15 -18.11 -3.74
CA ARG A 241 -21.17 -17.18 -4.27
C ARG A 241 -21.05 -15.78 -3.68
N GLU A 242 -20.51 -15.65 -2.47
CA GLU A 242 -20.24 -14.37 -1.81
C GLU A 242 -18.83 -14.39 -1.23
N LEU A 243 -17.98 -13.44 -1.66
CA LEU A 243 -16.58 -13.32 -1.26
C LEU A 243 -16.35 -12.02 -0.50
N TRP A 244 -15.78 -12.11 0.70
CA TRP A 244 -15.29 -10.98 1.47
C TRP A 244 -13.77 -10.92 1.45
N THR A 245 -13.24 -9.73 1.17
CA THR A 245 -11.79 -9.49 1.07
C THR A 245 -11.40 -8.21 1.80
N GLY A 246 -10.13 -8.06 2.22
CA GLY A 246 -9.58 -6.74 2.60
C GLY A 246 -9.46 -5.81 1.38
N ALA A 247 -8.45 -4.96 1.34
CA ALA A 247 -8.14 -4.28 0.07
C ALA A 247 -7.68 -5.30 -0.99
N GLY A 248 -7.90 -4.94 -2.25
CA GLY A 248 -7.60 -5.81 -3.39
C GLY A 248 -6.15 -5.70 -3.88
N SER A 249 -5.22 -5.18 -3.07
CA SER A 249 -3.81 -5.05 -3.44
C SER A 249 -3.09 -6.37 -3.57
N PRO A 250 -3.28 -7.36 -2.68
CA PRO A 250 -2.57 -8.62 -2.83
C PRO A 250 -3.13 -9.41 -4.02
N ILE A 251 -2.23 -10.06 -4.78
CA ILE A 251 -2.57 -10.75 -6.04
C ILE A 251 -3.63 -11.85 -5.86
N TRP A 252 -3.61 -12.57 -4.73
CA TRP A 252 -4.52 -13.70 -4.48
C TRP A 252 -5.98 -13.28 -4.27
N PRO A 253 -6.32 -12.34 -3.37
CA PRO A 253 -7.63 -11.72 -3.34
C PRO A 253 -8.08 -11.20 -4.70
N ARG A 254 -7.20 -10.50 -5.43
CA ARG A 254 -7.55 -9.93 -6.74
C ARG A 254 -7.95 -11.00 -7.75
N LEU A 255 -7.16 -12.05 -7.92
CA LEU A 255 -7.50 -13.21 -8.77
C LEU A 255 -8.84 -13.83 -8.38
N LEU A 256 -9.10 -14.03 -7.08
CA LEU A 256 -10.37 -14.58 -6.60
C LEU A 256 -11.56 -13.65 -6.85
N ARG A 257 -11.41 -12.33 -6.69
CA ARG A 257 -12.47 -11.37 -7.02
C ARG A 257 -12.86 -11.48 -8.49
N HIS A 258 -11.89 -11.51 -9.40
CA HIS A 258 -12.16 -11.65 -10.83
C HIS A 258 -12.85 -12.99 -11.15
N ALA A 259 -12.35 -14.10 -10.61
CA ALA A 259 -12.94 -15.42 -10.83
C ALA A 259 -14.38 -15.55 -10.27
N VAL A 260 -14.61 -15.11 -9.03
CA VAL A 260 -15.94 -15.12 -8.39
C VAL A 260 -16.93 -14.26 -9.17
N ARG A 261 -16.51 -13.07 -9.61
CA ARG A 261 -17.34 -12.17 -10.42
C ARG A 261 -17.72 -12.81 -11.75
N ARG A 262 -16.76 -13.42 -12.44
CA ARG A 262 -16.98 -14.16 -13.70
C ARG A 262 -17.95 -15.34 -13.51
N ALA A 263 -17.94 -15.97 -12.35
CA ALA A 263 -18.91 -17.00 -11.96
C ALA A 263 -20.25 -16.45 -11.44
N GLY A 264 -20.49 -15.14 -11.53
CA GLY A 264 -21.74 -14.50 -11.11
C GLY A 264 -21.87 -14.27 -9.60
N GLY A 265 -20.79 -14.40 -8.84
CA GLY A 265 -20.78 -14.17 -7.39
C GLY A 265 -20.71 -12.70 -7.00
N TRP A 266 -20.97 -12.44 -5.71
CA TRP A 266 -20.96 -11.12 -5.08
C TRP A 266 -19.67 -10.89 -4.28
N ILE A 267 -19.05 -9.73 -4.45
CA ILE A 267 -17.80 -9.39 -3.78
C ILE A 267 -17.97 -8.15 -2.90
N THR A 268 -17.65 -8.31 -1.62
CA THR A 268 -17.52 -7.20 -0.66
C THR A 268 -16.05 -6.97 -0.31
N GLY A 269 -15.53 -5.81 -0.67
CA GLY A 269 -14.22 -5.32 -0.24
C GLY A 269 -14.33 -4.58 1.10
N PHE A 270 -13.34 -4.75 1.96
CA PHE A 270 -13.24 -4.02 3.23
C PHE A 270 -12.00 -3.15 3.22
N ASP A 271 -12.18 -1.89 3.59
CA ASP A 271 -11.14 -0.89 3.60
C ASP A 271 -10.00 -1.21 4.60
N HIS A 272 -8.80 -0.75 4.29
CA HIS A 272 -7.66 -0.82 5.21
C HIS A 272 -7.79 0.28 6.26
N THR A 273 -7.83 -0.06 7.55
CA THR A 273 -7.90 0.90 8.66
C THR A 273 -6.74 1.88 8.63
N PRO A 274 -7.01 3.21 8.64
CA PRO A 274 -8.24 3.90 9.03
C PRO A 274 -9.17 4.30 7.87
N GLY A 275 -8.95 3.75 6.68
CA GLY A 275 -9.47 4.26 5.43
C GLY A 275 -8.58 5.36 4.87
N SER A 276 -8.84 5.78 3.63
CA SER A 276 -8.10 6.89 3.01
C SER A 276 -9.00 7.75 2.11
N SER A 277 -10.29 7.83 2.43
CA SER A 277 -11.25 8.70 1.74
C SER A 277 -10.94 10.19 1.90
N TYR A 278 -10.11 10.53 2.88
CA TYR A 278 -9.55 11.87 3.08
C TYR A 278 -8.39 12.21 2.12
N THR A 279 -8.11 11.35 1.12
CA THR A 279 -7.04 11.54 0.13
C THR A 279 -7.53 11.34 -1.30
N THR A 280 -6.90 12.02 -2.26
CA THR A 280 -7.23 11.95 -3.71
C THR A 280 -6.43 10.89 -4.47
N SER A 281 -6.17 9.74 -3.83
CA SER A 281 -5.23 8.73 -4.34
C SER A 281 -5.80 7.88 -5.48
N ILE A 282 -5.17 7.93 -6.67
CA ILE A 282 -5.49 7.04 -7.80
C ILE A 282 -5.40 5.56 -7.45
N GLN A 283 -4.44 5.20 -6.58
CA GLN A 283 -4.20 3.82 -6.17
C GLN A 283 -5.47 3.17 -5.61
N LYS A 284 -6.28 3.89 -4.83
CA LYS A 284 -7.46 3.29 -4.19
C LYS A 284 -8.48 2.78 -5.20
N THR A 285 -8.69 3.52 -6.28
CA THR A 285 -9.61 3.08 -7.32
C THR A 285 -9.16 1.78 -7.95
N VAL A 286 -7.92 1.77 -8.43
CA VAL A 286 -7.35 0.62 -9.12
C VAL A 286 -7.21 -0.58 -8.18
N VAL A 287 -6.86 -0.36 -6.92
CA VAL A 287 -6.50 -1.40 -5.95
C VAL A 287 -7.69 -1.92 -5.14
N ASP A 288 -8.51 -1.04 -4.60
CA ASP A 288 -9.52 -1.41 -3.61
C ASP A 288 -10.89 -1.63 -4.23
N PHE A 289 -11.29 -0.73 -5.14
CA PHE A 289 -12.63 -0.70 -5.72
C PHE A 289 -12.80 -1.65 -6.90
N GLU A 290 -11.75 -1.84 -7.70
CA GLU A 290 -11.79 -2.74 -8.85
C GLU A 290 -12.21 -4.17 -8.44
N ALA A 291 -13.09 -4.74 -9.26
CA ALA A 291 -13.72 -6.04 -9.06
C ALA A 291 -14.50 -6.23 -7.74
N CYS A 292 -14.98 -5.14 -7.10
CA CYS A 292 -15.95 -5.21 -6.00
C CYS A 292 -17.37 -4.88 -6.47
N ASN A 293 -18.37 -5.51 -5.87
CA ASN A 293 -19.77 -5.07 -5.97
C ASN A 293 -20.09 -4.05 -4.86
N GLU A 294 -19.53 -4.27 -3.68
CA GLU A 294 -19.70 -3.43 -2.50
C GLU A 294 -18.35 -3.16 -1.85
N PHE A 295 -18.15 -1.95 -1.34
CA PHE A 295 -16.96 -1.57 -0.57
C PHE A 295 -17.37 -1.00 0.78
N ARG A 296 -16.89 -1.62 1.86
CA ARG A 296 -17.24 -1.27 3.24
C ARG A 296 -16.12 -0.47 3.91
N THR A 297 -16.46 0.71 4.45
CA THR A 297 -15.52 1.65 5.08
C THR A 297 -15.91 2.00 6.55
N ILE A 298 -15.14 2.84 7.26
CA ILE A 298 -15.30 3.02 8.73
C ILE A 298 -16.55 3.76 9.09
N SER A 299 -16.83 4.86 8.38
CA SER A 299 -17.84 5.84 8.77
C SER A 299 -18.74 6.21 7.60
N PRO A 300 -19.95 6.71 7.86
CA PRO A 300 -20.78 7.34 6.83
C PRO A 300 -20.04 8.47 6.10
N GLY A 301 -19.28 9.31 6.82
CA GLY A 301 -18.48 10.38 6.23
C GLY A 301 -17.43 9.88 5.23
N GLN A 302 -16.78 8.73 5.49
CA GLN A 302 -15.89 8.10 4.51
C GLN A 302 -16.64 7.62 3.28
N ALA A 303 -17.82 7.03 3.46
CA ALA A 303 -18.64 6.54 2.36
C ALA A 303 -19.13 7.66 1.45
N GLU A 304 -19.42 8.84 2.00
CA GLU A 304 -19.76 10.04 1.23
C GLU A 304 -18.54 10.67 0.56
N ALA A 305 -17.38 10.67 1.22
CA ALA A 305 -16.16 11.27 0.71
C ALA A 305 -15.56 10.49 -0.47
N TYR A 306 -15.64 9.15 -0.46
CA TYR A 306 -15.03 8.32 -1.49
C TYR A 306 -15.53 8.64 -2.91
N PRO A 307 -16.84 8.66 -3.22
CA PRO A 307 -17.35 9.00 -4.55
C PRO A 307 -16.99 10.42 -5.00
N ARG A 308 -16.84 11.35 -4.05
CA ARG A 308 -16.55 12.77 -4.36
C ARG A 308 -15.09 13.02 -4.68
N TRP A 309 -14.17 12.38 -3.96
CA TRP A 309 -12.78 12.82 -3.93
C TRP A 309 -11.75 11.75 -4.30
N THR A 310 -12.06 10.47 -4.14
CA THR A 310 -11.07 9.39 -4.28
C THR A 310 -11.40 8.44 -5.42
N LEU A 311 -12.68 8.14 -5.62
CA LEU A 311 -13.16 7.26 -6.67
C LEU A 311 -12.99 7.93 -8.04
N ARG A 312 -12.20 7.31 -8.90
CA ARG A 312 -11.88 7.79 -10.25
C ARG A 312 -12.49 6.85 -11.28
N LEU A 313 -13.70 7.14 -11.73
CA LEU A 313 -14.42 6.25 -12.68
C LEU A 313 -13.64 6.02 -13.99
N ASP A 314 -12.78 6.96 -14.37
CA ASP A 314 -11.87 6.83 -15.50
C ASP A 314 -10.80 5.73 -15.30
N LEU A 315 -10.47 5.41 -14.05
CA LEU A 315 -9.48 4.41 -13.65
C LEU A 315 -10.07 3.07 -13.20
N LEU A 316 -11.38 2.84 -13.41
CA LEU A 316 -12.01 1.53 -13.26
C LEU A 316 -12.02 0.79 -14.60
N VAL A 317 -11.71 -0.50 -14.57
CA VAL A 317 -11.93 -1.39 -15.74
C VAL A 317 -13.40 -1.79 -15.81
N GLN A 318 -14.04 -2.00 -14.65
CA GLN A 318 -15.47 -2.28 -14.62
C GLN A 318 -16.30 -1.06 -15.01
N PRO A 319 -17.46 -1.27 -15.69
CA PRO A 319 -18.34 -0.18 -16.08
C PRO A 319 -19.06 0.48 -14.91
N HIS A 320 -19.21 -0.22 -13.78
CA HIS A 320 -19.92 0.28 -12.61
C HIS A 320 -19.01 0.29 -11.38
N PRO A 321 -18.98 1.40 -10.61
CA PRO A 321 -18.28 1.43 -9.34
C PRO A 321 -18.98 0.55 -8.29
N PRO A 322 -18.27 0.11 -7.25
CA PRO A 322 -18.90 -0.57 -6.13
C PRO A 322 -19.84 0.37 -5.36
N VAL A 323 -20.86 -0.20 -4.72
CA VAL A 323 -21.65 0.52 -3.72
C VAL A 323 -20.78 0.73 -2.48
N ILE A 324 -20.57 1.99 -2.09
CA ILE A 324 -19.73 2.32 -0.93
C ILE A 324 -20.61 2.48 0.30
N VAL A 325 -20.33 1.68 1.34
CA VAL A 325 -21.13 1.61 2.57
C VAL A 325 -20.26 1.94 3.77
N GLY A 326 -20.65 2.99 4.50
CA GLY A 326 -20.07 3.35 5.79
C GLY A 326 -20.68 2.53 6.90
N HIS A 327 -19.87 2.08 7.86
CA HIS A 327 -20.37 1.40 9.05
C HIS A 327 -20.40 2.33 10.25
N GLU A 328 -21.10 1.93 11.30
CA GLU A 328 -20.96 2.54 12.61
C GLU A 328 -20.08 1.66 13.48
N GLN A 329 -18.79 1.57 13.15
CA GLN A 329 -17.85 1.05 14.14
C GLN A 329 -17.47 2.21 15.05
N VAL A 330 -18.09 2.29 16.22
CA VAL A 330 -17.68 3.24 17.25
C VAL A 330 -16.30 2.83 17.74
N ILE A 331 -15.33 3.72 17.55
CA ILE A 331 -13.99 3.55 18.10
C ILE A 331 -13.97 4.25 19.46
N THR A 332 -13.60 3.52 20.51
CA THR A 332 -13.51 4.09 21.86
C THR A 332 -12.22 4.91 21.99
N ARG A 333 -12.36 6.14 22.47
CA ARG A 333 -11.23 7.03 22.76
C ARG A 333 -10.40 6.52 23.93
N ALA A 334 -9.09 6.58 23.78
CA ALA A 334 -8.16 6.42 24.89
C ALA A 334 -7.94 7.78 25.55
N ARG A 335 -8.28 7.91 26.84
CA ARG A 335 -7.97 9.12 27.60
C ARG A 335 -6.50 9.11 27.99
N THR A 336 -5.75 10.10 27.51
CA THR A 336 -4.39 10.41 27.96
C THR A 336 -4.37 11.80 28.56
N ALA A 337 -3.66 11.98 29.67
CA ALA A 337 -3.44 13.31 30.20
C ALA A 337 -2.69 14.16 29.17
N ARG A 338 -3.14 15.40 28.97
CA ARG A 338 -2.40 16.36 28.16
C ARG A 338 -1.25 16.94 29.00
N PRO A 339 -0.03 16.98 28.46
CA PRO A 339 1.09 17.57 29.17
C PRO A 339 0.98 19.09 29.16
N ASP A 340 1.26 19.74 30.29
CA ASP A 340 1.34 21.21 30.38
C ASP A 340 2.53 21.77 29.59
N LYS A 341 3.59 20.97 29.46
CA LYS A 341 4.81 21.30 28.71
C LYS A 341 5.32 20.08 27.96
N ILE A 342 5.61 20.24 26.67
CA ILE A 342 6.21 19.20 25.85
C ILE A 342 7.70 19.10 26.18
N ARG A 343 8.14 17.93 26.66
CA ARG A 343 9.55 17.60 26.89
C ARG A 343 10.00 16.42 26.03
N ARG A 344 9.10 15.45 25.82
CA ARG A 344 9.31 14.23 25.03
C ARG A 344 8.54 14.29 23.73
N VAL A 345 9.25 14.17 22.62
CA VAL A 345 8.66 14.14 21.27
C VAL A 345 8.95 12.79 20.63
N MET A 346 7.90 12.11 20.15
CA MET A 346 8.06 10.87 19.38
C MET A 346 7.91 11.15 17.89
N LEU A 347 8.96 10.89 17.13
CA LEU A 347 8.89 10.80 15.68
C LEU A 347 8.37 9.41 15.28
N VAL A 348 7.22 9.37 14.61
CA VAL A 348 6.72 8.17 13.95
C VAL A 348 7.07 8.27 12.47
N THR A 349 7.97 7.43 12.01
CA THR A 349 8.49 7.52 10.64
C THR A 349 7.54 6.94 9.61
N SER A 350 7.69 7.40 8.38
CA SER A 350 7.31 6.69 7.17
C SER A 350 7.93 5.29 7.06
N GLU A 351 7.41 4.50 6.11
CA GLU A 351 7.93 3.18 5.74
C GLU A 351 9.35 3.27 5.15
N TYR A 352 10.23 2.39 5.59
CA TYR A 352 11.55 2.17 4.97
C TYR A 352 11.48 0.90 4.14
N THR A 353 11.44 1.07 2.82
CA THR A 353 11.43 -0.01 1.83
C THR A 353 12.74 -0.10 1.07
N THR A 354 13.17 -1.33 0.76
CA THR A 354 14.30 -1.60 -0.14
C THR A 354 14.13 -1.01 -1.54
N GLU A 355 13.40 -1.69 -2.42
CA GLU A 355 13.21 -1.30 -3.83
C GLU A 355 11.75 -1.02 -4.18
N MET A 356 10.81 -1.49 -3.36
CA MET A 356 9.40 -1.58 -3.77
C MET A 356 8.69 -0.23 -3.76
N GLU A 357 8.29 0.24 -4.94
CA GLU A 357 7.38 1.36 -5.10
C GLU A 357 5.93 0.88 -4.99
N ARG A 358 5.14 1.42 -4.05
CA ARG A 358 3.76 0.94 -3.78
C ARG A 358 2.67 1.64 -4.58
N GLY A 359 2.98 2.29 -5.70
CA GLY A 359 2.02 3.17 -6.39
C GLY A 359 1.74 4.49 -5.67
N LEU A 360 2.40 4.72 -4.53
CA LEU A 360 2.36 5.93 -3.74
C LEU A 360 3.71 6.63 -3.86
N PRO A 361 3.75 7.97 -3.94
CA PRO A 361 5.01 8.70 -3.98
C PRO A 361 5.58 8.79 -2.56
N LEU A 362 6.04 7.66 -2.01
CA LEU A 362 6.81 7.68 -0.78
C LEU A 362 8.14 8.40 -1.06
N LEU A 363 8.69 9.02 -0.02
CA LEU A 363 10.06 9.53 -0.15
C LEU A 363 11.02 8.34 -0.23
N PRO A 364 11.99 8.36 -1.15
CA PRO A 364 13.00 7.32 -1.23
C PRO A 364 13.78 7.21 0.07
N VAL A 365 14.16 5.99 0.46
CA VAL A 365 14.85 5.75 1.74
C VAL A 365 16.08 6.63 1.96
N PRO A 366 16.95 6.90 0.97
CA PRO A 366 18.07 7.83 1.17
C PRO A 366 17.63 9.25 1.55
N VAL A 367 16.53 9.74 0.97
CA VAL A 367 15.94 11.04 1.30
C VAL A 367 15.33 11.01 2.70
N LEU A 368 14.60 9.95 3.06
CA LEU A 368 14.04 9.77 4.41
C LEU A 368 15.14 9.69 5.47
N VAL A 369 16.25 9.00 5.20
CA VAL A 369 17.35 8.87 6.13
C VAL A 369 18.02 10.22 6.39
N ASP A 370 18.31 11.01 5.34
CA ASP A 370 18.84 12.37 5.50
C ASP A 370 17.86 13.27 6.27
N TRP A 371 16.58 13.22 5.89
CA TRP A 371 15.51 13.99 6.52
C TRP A 371 15.41 13.68 8.02
N HIS A 372 15.27 12.41 8.38
CA HIS A 372 15.15 11.98 9.76
C HIS A 372 16.41 12.29 10.58
N ALA A 373 17.61 12.11 10.03
CA ALA A 373 18.84 12.47 10.75
C ALA A 373 18.85 13.96 11.15
N ARG A 374 18.46 14.85 10.22
CA ARG A 374 18.38 16.29 10.48
C ARG A 374 17.27 16.64 11.46
N LEU A 375 16.08 16.06 11.29
CA LEU A 375 14.95 16.30 12.18
C LEU A 375 15.27 15.86 13.61
N LEU A 376 15.80 14.65 13.80
CA LEU A 376 16.20 14.14 15.11
C LEU A 376 17.27 15.05 15.76
N GLY A 377 18.29 15.44 14.99
CA GLY A 377 19.34 16.34 15.47
C GLY A 377 18.80 17.73 15.85
N ARG A 378 17.85 18.28 15.07
CA ARG A 378 17.24 19.57 15.35
C ARG A 378 16.36 19.52 16.60
N LEU A 379 15.53 18.49 16.75
CA LEU A 379 14.69 18.30 17.94
C LEU A 379 15.54 18.18 19.21
N LYS A 380 16.66 17.46 19.14
CA LYS A 380 17.64 17.40 20.24
C LYS A 380 18.26 18.76 20.57
N ALA A 381 18.68 19.52 19.56
CA ALA A 381 19.23 20.86 19.74
C ALA A 381 18.22 21.86 20.35
N LEU A 382 16.91 21.64 20.14
CA LEU A 382 15.83 22.40 20.80
C LEU A 382 15.57 21.94 22.26
N GLY A 383 16.29 20.93 22.75
CA GLY A 383 16.20 20.47 24.13
C GLY A 383 15.13 19.41 24.40
N TYR A 384 14.53 18.81 23.36
CA TYR A 384 13.58 17.72 23.54
C TYR A 384 14.28 16.38 23.79
N GLU A 385 13.68 15.54 24.62
CA GLU A 385 13.93 14.11 24.60
C GLU A 385 13.23 13.52 23.38
N VAL A 386 13.98 12.87 22.49
CA VAL A 386 13.49 12.40 21.20
C VAL A 386 13.34 10.89 21.23
N LEU A 387 12.11 10.42 21.04
CA LEU A 387 11.76 9.02 20.83
C LEU A 387 11.62 8.76 19.33
N LEU A 388 12.10 7.61 18.85
CA LEU A 388 11.95 7.21 17.46
C LEU A 388 11.12 5.94 17.37
N LYS A 389 10.10 5.94 16.53
CA LYS A 389 9.27 4.76 16.26
C LYS A 389 9.15 4.48 14.77
N GLY A 390 9.50 3.26 14.38
CA GLY A 390 9.37 2.80 12.99
C GLY A 390 7.95 2.44 12.59
N HIS A 391 7.70 2.57 11.29
CA HIS A 391 6.50 2.05 10.64
C HIS A 391 6.49 0.51 10.74
N PRO A 392 5.33 -0.12 11.04
CA PRO A 392 5.25 -1.58 11.18
C PRO A 392 5.51 -2.35 9.88
N GLU A 393 5.42 -1.69 8.72
CA GLU A 393 5.68 -2.31 7.41
C GLU A 393 7.10 -2.06 6.86
N SER A 394 7.97 -1.37 7.61
CA SER A 394 9.36 -1.20 7.18
C SER A 394 10.07 -2.56 7.09
N ASP A 395 10.74 -2.82 5.97
CA ASP A 395 11.55 -4.02 5.76
C ASP A 395 13.04 -3.80 6.07
N GLN A 396 13.44 -2.54 6.25
CA GLN A 396 14.80 -2.16 6.63
C GLN A 396 14.90 -1.73 8.10
N PRO A 397 16.01 -2.08 8.78
CA PRO A 397 16.31 -1.50 10.08
C PRO A 397 16.67 -0.01 9.95
N PHE A 398 16.54 0.71 11.07
CA PHE A 398 17.06 2.07 11.13
C PHE A 398 18.60 2.09 11.13
N PRO A 399 19.23 3.14 10.59
CA PRO A 399 20.67 3.35 10.75
C PRO A 399 21.05 3.48 12.22
N ASP A 400 22.13 2.82 12.65
CA ASP A 400 22.64 2.89 14.04
C ASP A 400 22.93 4.33 14.51
N ALA A 401 23.30 5.20 13.56
CA ALA A 401 23.52 6.62 13.81
C ALA A 401 22.29 7.32 14.41
N PHE A 402 21.07 6.83 14.17
CA PHE A 402 19.86 7.40 14.79
C PHE A 402 19.87 7.23 16.30
N SER A 403 20.29 6.06 16.80
CA SER A 403 20.44 5.82 18.24
C SER A 403 21.49 6.73 18.87
N ALA A 404 22.56 7.05 18.14
CA ALA A 404 23.58 7.99 18.60
C ALA A 404 23.03 9.42 18.69
N ILE A 405 22.14 9.83 17.78
CA ILE A 405 21.48 11.14 17.81
C ILE A 405 20.46 11.21 18.94
N THR A 406 19.59 10.20 19.08
CA THR A 406 18.51 10.18 20.08
C THR A 406 19.01 9.85 21.49
N GLY A 407 20.16 9.20 21.62
CA GLY A 407 20.68 8.65 22.87
C GLY A 407 20.00 7.36 23.32
N GLN A 408 19.15 6.75 22.48
CA GLN A 408 18.40 5.53 22.80
C GLN A 408 17.97 4.76 21.54
N PRO A 409 17.77 3.43 21.62
CA PRO A 409 17.33 2.65 20.48
C PRO A 409 15.89 3.02 20.04
N PRO A 410 15.54 2.77 18.76
CA PRO A 410 14.16 2.91 18.29
C PRO A 410 13.17 2.04 19.08
N LEU A 411 12.01 2.62 19.41
CA LEU A 411 10.96 1.96 20.17
C LEU A 411 10.34 0.78 19.40
N GLN A 412 10.15 -0.32 20.10
CA GLN A 412 9.54 -1.55 19.59
C GLN A 412 8.12 -1.73 20.13
N GLY A 413 7.24 -2.28 19.31
CA GLY A 413 5.85 -2.59 19.69
C GLY A 413 4.80 -1.72 19.00
N ARG A 414 3.54 -1.89 19.41
CA ARG A 414 2.38 -1.18 18.85
C ARG A 414 2.35 0.27 19.33
N PHE A 415 1.96 1.20 18.47
CA PHE A 415 1.90 2.63 18.83
C PHE A 415 0.99 2.87 20.03
N GLU A 416 -0.15 2.20 20.08
CA GLU A 416 -1.15 2.34 21.13
C GLU A 416 -0.59 2.00 22.52
N ASN A 417 0.44 1.14 22.60
CA ASN A 417 1.11 0.77 23.84
C ASN A 417 2.26 1.73 24.23
N LEU A 418 2.70 2.56 23.28
CA LEU A 418 3.84 3.47 23.41
C LEU A 418 3.41 4.94 23.48
N ALA A 419 2.16 5.25 23.11
CA ALA A 419 1.61 6.59 23.01
C ALA A 419 1.81 7.43 24.28
N SER A 420 1.68 6.82 25.45
CA SER A 420 1.87 7.48 26.76
C SER A 420 3.32 7.84 27.10
N GLN A 421 4.30 7.36 26.32
CA GLN A 421 5.72 7.69 26.53
C GLN A 421 6.09 9.07 25.97
N ALA A 422 5.26 9.64 25.10
CA ALA A 422 5.51 10.93 24.46
C ALA A 422 4.54 12.00 24.98
N ASP A 423 5.02 13.23 25.00
CA ASP A 423 4.21 14.41 25.29
C ASP A 423 3.62 15.01 24.00
N ALA A 424 4.28 14.77 22.86
CA ALA A 424 3.79 15.09 21.52
C ALA A 424 4.30 14.07 20.49
N VAL A 425 3.58 13.91 19.39
CA VAL A 425 3.95 13.00 18.29
C VAL A 425 4.12 13.77 16.98
N ILE A 426 5.14 13.42 16.20
CA ILE A 426 5.44 14.00 14.90
C ILE A 426 5.27 12.92 13.83
N PHE A 427 4.53 13.26 12.77
CA PHE A 427 4.38 12.44 11.56
C PHE A 427 4.90 13.21 10.35
N ASP A 428 5.63 12.53 9.47
CA ASP A 428 6.01 13.05 8.14
C ASP A 428 5.17 12.42 6.99
N TRP A 429 4.20 11.59 7.36
CA TRP A 429 3.32 10.88 6.43
C TRP A 429 1.91 10.73 6.99
N SER A 430 0.93 11.33 6.32
CA SER A 430 -0.48 11.33 6.74
C SER A 430 -1.23 10.03 6.43
N ARG A 431 -0.71 9.19 5.54
CA ARG A 431 -1.38 7.94 5.13
C ARG A 431 -0.82 6.72 5.86
N THR A 432 -0.75 6.81 7.18
CA THR A 432 -0.41 5.69 8.05
C THR A 432 -1.54 5.38 9.02
N THR A 433 -1.72 4.10 9.31
CA THR A 433 -2.64 3.61 10.34
C THR A 433 -2.30 4.15 11.72
N THR A 434 -1.04 4.51 11.93
CA THR A 434 -0.54 5.07 13.17
C THR A 434 -1.03 6.49 13.43
N LEU A 435 -1.27 7.31 12.39
CA LEU A 435 -1.81 8.66 12.56
C LEU A 435 -3.25 8.58 13.06
N ALA A 436 -4.07 7.72 12.46
CA ALA A 436 -5.42 7.51 12.96
C ALA A 436 -5.48 6.82 14.32
N ALA A 437 -4.48 6.02 14.68
CA ALA A 437 -4.33 5.56 16.05
C ALA A 437 -4.02 6.75 16.98
N ALA A 438 -3.09 7.64 16.62
CA ALA A 438 -2.75 8.84 17.39
C ALA A 438 -3.94 9.79 17.59
N LEU A 439 -4.79 9.96 16.58
CA LEU A 439 -5.99 10.77 16.67
C LEU A 439 -7.01 10.26 17.72
N GLN A 440 -6.96 8.96 18.08
CA GLN A 440 -7.79 8.40 19.16
C GLN A 440 -7.32 8.81 20.57
N PHE A 441 -6.15 9.44 20.68
CA PHE A 441 -5.60 9.94 21.93
C PHE A 441 -5.78 11.47 22.02
N ASP A 442 -5.51 11.98 23.22
CA ASP A 442 -5.45 13.42 23.49
C ASP A 442 -4.07 14.04 23.28
N LEU A 443 -3.20 13.33 22.56
CA LEU A 443 -1.84 13.78 22.29
C LEU A 443 -1.84 15.01 21.35
N PRO A 444 -0.97 16.01 21.64
CA PRO A 444 -0.52 16.98 20.66
C PRO A 444 0.11 16.28 19.45
N ILE A 445 -0.31 16.65 18.25
CA ILE A 445 0.17 16.06 16.98
C ILE A 445 0.73 17.17 16.12
N VAL A 446 1.95 16.96 15.61
CA VAL A 446 2.54 17.77 14.54
C VAL A 446 2.64 16.92 13.27
N HIS A 447 2.15 17.45 12.16
CA HIS A 447 2.23 16.82 10.85
C HIS A 447 3.15 17.66 9.95
N ILE A 448 4.17 17.03 9.39
CA ILE A 448 5.07 17.66 8.42
C ILE A 448 4.63 17.22 7.03
N ASP A 449 4.08 18.14 6.26
CA ASP A 449 3.48 17.84 4.97
C ASP A 449 4.41 18.21 3.81
N PHE A 450 5.03 17.20 3.20
CA PHE A 450 5.78 17.32 1.94
C PHE A 450 4.89 17.21 0.69
N GLY A 451 3.56 17.31 0.87
CA GLY A 451 2.57 17.20 -0.19
C GLY A 451 2.42 15.78 -0.73
N LEU A 452 2.83 14.76 0.02
CA LEU A 452 2.87 13.35 -0.44
C LEU A 452 1.52 12.64 -0.23
N GLY A 453 0.77 13.05 0.81
CA GLY A 453 -0.47 12.39 1.22
C GLY A 453 -1.69 12.73 0.37
N PHE A 454 -1.62 13.80 -0.43
CA PHE A 454 -2.72 14.35 -1.25
C PHE A 454 -4.04 14.43 -0.49
N LEU A 455 -4.03 15.09 0.69
CA LEU A 455 -5.25 15.35 1.44
C LEU A 455 -6.25 16.13 0.58
N THR A 456 -7.54 15.83 0.73
CA THR A 456 -8.58 16.70 0.15
C THR A 456 -8.58 18.03 0.88
N ASN A 457 -9.02 19.13 0.24
CA ASN A 457 -9.10 20.44 0.91
C ASN A 457 -9.95 20.37 2.19
N GLN A 458 -11.03 19.59 2.19
CA GLN A 458 -11.87 19.37 3.36
C GLN A 458 -11.10 18.65 4.48
N ALA A 459 -10.38 17.57 4.14
CA ALA A 459 -9.60 16.82 5.12
C ALA A 459 -8.43 17.66 5.68
N ASP A 460 -7.73 18.40 4.84
CA ASP A 460 -6.64 19.31 5.24
C ASP A 460 -7.16 20.40 6.19
N ALA A 461 -8.32 21.00 5.88
CA ALA A 461 -8.94 22.00 6.74
C ALA A 461 -9.34 21.44 8.11
N MET A 462 -9.96 20.24 8.16
CA MET A 462 -10.31 19.58 9.44
C MET A 462 -9.06 19.17 10.22
N LEU A 463 -8.09 18.53 9.56
CA LEU A 463 -6.88 18.04 10.18
C LEU A 463 -6.02 19.18 10.73
N SER A 464 -5.97 20.34 10.06
CA SER A 464 -5.19 21.51 10.51
C SER A 464 -5.73 22.15 11.79
N ARG A 465 -7.01 21.92 12.14
CA ARG A 465 -7.58 22.34 13.43
C ARG A 465 -7.32 21.34 14.56
N ARG A 466 -6.93 20.11 14.22
CA ARG A 466 -6.59 19.03 15.16
C ARG A 466 -5.08 18.86 15.35
N CYS A 467 -4.31 19.07 14.30
CA CYS A 467 -2.86 18.85 14.22
C CYS A 467 -2.19 20.14 13.77
N ALA A 468 -1.06 20.48 14.40
CA ALA A 468 -0.24 21.57 13.90
C ALA A 468 0.47 21.09 12.63
N THR A 469 0.34 21.83 11.52
CA THR A 469 0.91 21.42 10.24
C THR A 469 2.10 22.31 9.88
N VAL A 470 3.23 21.69 9.58
CA VAL A 470 4.42 22.34 9.03
C VAL A 470 4.51 21.97 7.56
N ARG A 471 4.52 22.96 6.66
CA ARG A 471 4.65 22.69 5.22
C ARG A 471 6.12 22.44 4.89
N GLY A 472 6.38 21.35 4.19
CA GLY A 472 7.69 21.00 3.67
C GLY A 472 7.74 21.08 2.15
N TRP A 473 8.95 21.19 1.61
CA TRP A 473 9.20 21.15 0.18
C TRP A 473 10.43 20.29 -0.14
N LEU A 474 10.57 19.93 -1.41
CA LEU A 474 11.81 19.36 -1.95
C LEU A 474 12.58 20.48 -2.62
N ASP A 475 13.85 20.65 -2.27
CA ASP A 475 14.72 21.60 -2.99
C ASP A 475 15.16 21.04 -4.35
N ARG A 476 16.03 21.78 -5.05
CA ARG A 476 16.55 21.41 -6.37
C ARG A 476 17.30 20.06 -6.38
N ASP A 477 17.78 19.63 -5.23
CA ASP A 477 18.53 18.38 -5.03
C ASP A 477 17.61 17.25 -4.53
N ASN A 478 16.28 17.45 -4.61
CA ASN A 478 15.23 16.60 -4.06
C ASN A 478 15.42 16.29 -2.56
N ARG A 479 16.04 17.22 -1.82
CA ARG A 479 16.20 17.10 -0.37
C ARG A 479 15.00 17.71 0.33
N CYS A 480 14.50 17.03 1.37
CA CYS A 480 13.39 17.54 2.18
C CYS A 480 13.79 18.78 2.98
N GLN A 481 13.01 19.85 2.88
CA GLN A 481 13.22 21.10 3.58
C GLN A 481 11.95 21.55 4.29
N ILE A 482 12.13 22.26 5.41
CA ILE A 482 11.08 22.94 6.17
C ILE A 482 11.64 24.25 6.74
N ALA A 483 10.76 25.15 7.17
CA ALA A 483 11.13 26.25 8.04
C ALA A 483 11.25 25.73 9.49
N TRP A 484 12.46 25.78 10.07
CA TRP A 484 12.75 25.14 11.36
C TRP A 484 12.13 25.87 12.56
N ASP A 485 11.96 27.17 12.44
CA ASP A 485 11.21 28.04 13.36
C ASP A 485 9.71 27.68 13.36
N GLU A 486 9.12 27.44 12.18
CA GLU A 486 7.73 26.95 12.10
C GLU A 486 7.55 25.59 12.78
N LEU A 487 8.54 24.68 12.71
CA LEU A 487 8.47 23.41 13.44
C LEU A 487 8.41 23.62 14.95
N GLN A 488 9.24 24.51 15.50
CA GLN A 488 9.22 24.80 16.92
C GLN A 488 7.86 25.39 17.33
N GLN A 489 7.37 26.39 16.58
CA GLN A 489 6.07 27.00 16.82
C GLN A 489 4.93 25.97 16.72
N ALA A 490 4.99 25.05 15.77
CA ALA A 490 4.00 23.98 15.61
C ALA A 490 3.98 23.05 16.82
N ILE A 491 5.15 22.66 17.36
CA ILE A 491 5.23 21.86 18.59
C ILE A 491 4.59 22.62 19.77
N GLU A 492 4.88 23.90 19.93
CA GLU A 492 4.34 24.74 21.02
C GLU A 492 2.83 24.98 20.89
N THR A 493 2.30 25.04 19.67
CA THR A 493 0.88 25.31 19.40
C THR A 493 0.02 24.05 19.44
N ALA A 494 0.59 22.87 19.11
CA ALA A 494 -0.14 21.61 19.01
C ALA A 494 -1.01 21.25 20.24
N PRO A 495 -0.62 21.53 21.51
CA PRO A 495 -1.47 21.31 22.67
C PRO A 495 -2.80 22.06 22.65
N GLY A 496 -2.87 23.22 21.99
CA GLY A 496 -4.09 24.02 21.88
C GLY A 496 -5.09 23.50 20.84
N LEU A 497 -4.67 22.61 19.94
CA LEU A 497 -5.50 22.09 18.85
C LEU A 497 -6.31 20.89 19.32
N THR A 498 -7.62 21.08 19.45
CA THR A 498 -8.53 20.12 20.10
C THR A 498 -9.72 19.71 19.24
N ASP A 499 -9.89 20.35 18.08
CA ASP A 499 -10.99 20.08 17.14
C ASP A 499 -11.04 18.60 16.77
N ARG A 500 -12.22 17.99 16.83
CA ARG A 500 -12.42 16.56 16.58
C ARG A 500 -13.25 16.27 15.33
N GLU A 501 -13.47 17.25 14.47
CA GLU A 501 -14.32 17.09 13.28
C GLU A 501 -13.73 16.05 12.32
N PHE A 502 -12.40 16.03 12.16
CA PHE A 502 -11.73 15.02 11.33
C PHE A 502 -12.04 13.60 11.82
N GLU A 503 -11.90 13.36 13.13
CA GLU A 503 -12.14 12.07 13.75
C GLU A 503 -13.61 11.64 13.67
N ALA A 504 -14.54 12.56 13.91
CA ALA A 504 -15.97 12.30 13.78
C ALA A 504 -16.32 11.93 12.33
N CYS A 505 -15.81 12.69 11.36
CA CYS A 505 -16.11 12.50 9.94
C CYS A 505 -15.49 11.21 9.39
N TYR A 506 -14.18 11.01 9.58
CA TYR A 506 -13.43 9.95 8.89
C TYR A 506 -13.17 8.70 9.75
N LEU A 507 -13.20 8.79 11.07
CA LEU A 507 -12.85 7.68 11.96
C LEU A 507 -14.05 7.15 12.76
N ASN A 508 -15.20 7.82 12.71
CA ASN A 508 -16.38 7.51 13.52
C ASN A 508 -16.04 7.36 15.02
N LEU A 509 -15.16 8.24 15.51
CA LEU A 509 -14.82 8.36 16.92
C LEU A 509 -15.94 9.14 17.63
N GLN A 510 -16.47 8.55 18.70
CA GLN A 510 -17.48 9.17 19.58
C GLN A 510 -16.90 9.42 20.97
#